data_AF-A0A0H4CDX2-F1
#
_entry.id   AF-A0A0H4CDX2-F1
#
_cell.length_a   1.000
_cell.length_b   1.000
_cell.length_c   1.000
_cell.angle_alpha   90.00
_cell.angle_beta   90.00
_cell.angle_gamma   90.00
#
_symmetry.space_group_name_H-M   'P 1'
#
loop_
_entity.id
_entity.type
_entity.pdbx_description
1 polymer ?
#
loop_
_entity_poly.entity_id
_entity_poly.type
_entity_poly.pdbx_seq_one_letter_code
_entity_poly.pdbx_strand_id
1 'polypeptide(L)'
;MVPSREVLDRLLGALGLNESVAREVRELLAAVVAAENSESSAVDAAAGTTVDEEVRSAQSVRSFQCVVLPAMLQSAEYARHVFESAPHATPEVVGRAVAARVDRQSVLYEPGRESVFVITEAVLRTWPGSPTLMLAQFDRLLAVESLSTVRLGVVPWRRPVPVLPRHGFTLCDQRAVVIESFDSERVSTDAAEVAAYEQTFAHFERAAVFGSEVRELLLLMMKEFRDLGDTLTP
;
A
#
# COMPACT_ATOMS: atom_id res chain seq x y z
N MET A 1 -17.30 -4.60 19.98
CA MET A 1 -17.41 -5.81 19.14
C MET A 1 -18.89 -6.03 18.86
N VAL A 2 -19.32 -5.77 17.64
CA VAL A 2 -20.73 -5.88 17.24
C VAL A 2 -21.02 -7.35 16.86
N PRO A 3 -22.06 -8.00 17.42
CA PRO A 3 -22.35 -9.40 17.12
C PRO A 3 -22.85 -9.57 15.68
N SER A 4 -22.49 -10.70 15.04
CA SER A 4 -23.02 -11.03 13.72
C SER A 4 -24.55 -11.22 13.78
N ARG A 5 -25.23 -11.05 12.64
CA ARG A 5 -26.69 -11.21 12.55
C ARG A 5 -27.17 -12.59 13.03
N GLU A 6 -26.39 -13.62 12.73
CA GLU A 6 -26.67 -14.99 13.16
C GLU A 6 -26.53 -15.16 14.69
N VAL A 7 -25.51 -14.55 15.29
CA VAL A 7 -25.34 -14.53 16.75
C VAL A 7 -26.47 -13.73 17.41
N LEU A 8 -26.86 -12.61 16.81
CA LEU A 8 -27.97 -11.80 17.30
C LEU A 8 -29.29 -12.57 17.26
N ASP A 9 -29.63 -13.23 16.17
CA ASP A 9 -30.88 -13.98 16.06
C ASP A 9 -30.95 -15.15 17.06
N ARG A 10 -29.81 -15.81 17.33
CA ARG A 10 -29.72 -16.83 18.39
C ARG A 10 -29.92 -16.23 19.79
N LEU A 11 -29.37 -15.05 20.06
CA LEU A 11 -29.55 -14.34 21.33
C LEU A 11 -30.98 -13.86 21.52
N LEU A 12 -31.60 -13.28 20.50
CA LEU A 12 -32.99 -12.82 20.53
C LEU A 12 -33.95 -13.98 20.81
N GLY A 13 -33.71 -15.14 20.20
CA GLY A 13 -34.46 -16.37 20.47
C GLY A 13 -34.25 -16.92 21.87
N ALA A 14 -33.00 -16.92 22.37
CA ALA A 14 -32.66 -17.42 23.70
C ALA A 14 -33.22 -16.53 24.84
N LEU A 15 -33.31 -15.22 24.60
CA LEU A 15 -33.85 -14.23 25.55
C LEU A 15 -35.38 -14.15 25.54
N GLY A 16 -36.06 -14.86 24.63
CA GLY A 16 -37.52 -14.89 24.53
C GLY A 16 -38.14 -13.52 24.26
N LEU A 17 -37.42 -12.65 23.54
CA LEU A 17 -37.88 -11.29 23.27
C LEU A 17 -39.09 -11.31 22.32
N ASN A 18 -40.02 -10.37 22.54
CA ASN A 18 -41.17 -10.22 21.66
C ASN A 18 -40.74 -9.69 20.28
N GLU A 19 -41.56 -9.94 19.25
CA GLU A 19 -41.20 -9.63 17.85
C GLU A 19 -41.02 -8.12 17.61
N SER A 20 -41.63 -7.26 18.43
CA SER A 20 -41.45 -5.81 18.32
C SER A 20 -40.05 -5.40 18.75
N VAL A 21 -39.59 -5.88 19.92
CA VAL A 21 -38.26 -5.58 20.45
C VAL A 21 -37.18 -6.27 19.62
N ALA A 22 -37.42 -7.50 19.16
CA ALA A 22 -36.49 -8.20 18.26
C ALA A 22 -36.28 -7.43 16.94
N ARG A 23 -37.34 -6.84 16.39
CA ARG A 23 -37.25 -6.00 15.18
C ARG A 23 -36.44 -4.73 15.43
N GLU A 24 -36.70 -4.03 16.52
CA GLU A 24 -35.98 -2.81 16.90
C GLU A 24 -34.48 -3.06 17.09
N VAL A 25 -34.10 -4.14 17.77
CA VAL A 25 -32.68 -4.50 17.95
C VAL A 25 -31.99 -4.85 16.62
N ARG A 26 -32.70 -5.51 15.68
CA ARG A 26 -32.16 -5.78 14.33
C ARG A 26 -31.98 -4.50 13.52
N GLU A 27 -32.91 -3.56 13.63
CA GLU A 27 -32.83 -2.25 12.96
C GLU A 27 -31.67 -1.42 13.52
N LEU A 28 -31.46 -1.43 14.83
CA LEU A 28 -30.31 -0.78 15.46
C LEU A 28 -28.98 -1.39 15.02
N LEU A 29 -28.89 -2.72 14.94
CA LEU A 29 -27.70 -3.39 14.41
C LEU A 29 -27.44 -2.99 12.95
N ALA A 30 -28.48 -2.97 12.11
CA ALA A 30 -28.37 -2.56 10.72
C ALA A 30 -27.92 -1.09 10.59
N ALA A 31 -28.42 -0.21 11.46
CA ALA A 31 -28.02 1.20 11.48
C ALA A 31 -26.56 1.38 11.90
N VAL A 32 -26.08 0.65 12.91
CA VAL A 32 -24.66 0.69 13.34
C VAL A 32 -23.75 0.17 12.23
N VAL A 33 -24.07 -0.96 11.61
CA VAL A 33 -23.28 -1.52 10.51
C VAL A 33 -23.31 -0.60 9.28
N ALA A 34 -24.44 0.03 8.98
CA ALA A 34 -24.54 1.01 7.90
C ALA A 34 -23.74 2.30 8.17
N ALA A 35 -23.73 2.76 9.42
CA ALA A 35 -22.94 3.89 9.87
C ALA A 35 -21.44 3.59 9.83
N GLU A 36 -20.99 2.44 10.33
CA GLU A 36 -19.59 1.99 10.23
C GLU A 36 -19.13 1.90 8.78
N ASN A 37 -19.95 1.32 7.88
CA ASN A 37 -19.61 1.24 6.45
C ASN A 37 -19.61 2.60 5.75
N SER A 38 -20.53 3.49 6.11
CA SER A 38 -20.61 4.85 5.55
C SER A 38 -19.46 5.74 6.05
N GLU A 39 -19.13 5.67 7.35
CA GLU A 39 -17.97 6.35 7.93
C GLU A 39 -16.67 5.79 7.37
N SER A 40 -16.51 4.46 7.26
CA SER A 40 -15.34 3.84 6.60
C SER A 40 -15.18 4.32 5.16
N SER A 41 -16.26 4.36 4.36
CA SER A 41 -16.18 4.80 2.97
C SER A 41 -15.88 6.29 2.80
N ALA A 42 -16.38 7.13 3.73
CA ALA A 42 -16.13 8.57 3.72
C ALA A 42 -14.72 8.90 4.23
N VAL A 43 -14.24 8.15 5.23
CA VAL A 43 -12.89 8.27 5.80
C VAL A 43 -11.85 7.76 4.81
N ASP A 44 -12.07 6.65 4.09
CA ASP A 44 -11.15 6.16 3.05
C ASP A 44 -11.01 7.15 1.87
N ALA A 45 -12.11 7.76 1.44
CA ALA A 45 -12.08 8.78 0.40
C ALA A 45 -11.39 10.08 0.85
N ALA A 46 -11.57 10.47 2.12
CA ALA A 46 -10.94 11.66 2.70
C ALA A 46 -9.45 11.43 3.06
N ALA A 47 -9.09 10.22 3.51
CA ALA A 47 -7.73 9.83 3.89
C ALA A 47 -6.81 9.75 2.66
N GLY A 48 -7.28 9.13 1.57
CA GLY A 48 -6.56 9.13 0.30
C GLY A 48 -6.33 10.55 -0.26
N THR A 49 -7.19 11.51 0.08
CA THR A 49 -7.02 12.93 -0.30
C THR A 49 -5.99 13.64 0.58
N THR A 50 -5.93 13.36 1.88
CA THR A 50 -4.98 14.01 2.82
C THR A 50 -3.55 13.51 2.64
N VAL A 51 -3.37 12.21 2.34
CA VAL A 51 -2.06 11.64 2.01
C VAL A 51 -1.51 12.21 0.71
N ASP A 52 -2.36 12.29 -0.32
CA ASP A 52 -1.97 12.88 -1.59
C ASP A 52 -1.55 14.35 -1.43
N GLU A 53 -2.18 15.12 -0.54
CA GLU A 53 -1.80 16.50 -0.24
C GLU A 53 -0.45 16.61 0.48
N GLU A 54 -0.22 15.80 1.52
CA GLU A 54 1.06 15.80 2.25
C GLU A 54 2.21 15.37 1.33
N VAL A 55 2.00 14.33 0.53
CA VAL A 55 2.97 13.85 -0.45
C VAL A 55 3.24 14.89 -1.54
N ARG A 56 2.19 15.50 -2.12
CA ARG A 56 2.36 16.51 -3.18
C ARG A 56 2.99 17.80 -2.65
N SER A 57 2.80 18.15 -1.38
CA SER A 57 3.43 19.35 -0.80
C SER A 57 4.87 19.11 -0.33
N ALA A 58 5.27 17.86 -0.08
CA ALA A 58 6.61 17.52 0.40
C ALA A 58 7.71 17.65 -0.67
N GLN A 59 8.84 18.27 -0.32
CA GLN A 59 10.00 18.37 -1.22
C GLN A 59 10.79 17.05 -1.26
N SER A 60 10.78 16.31 -0.15
CA SER A 60 11.42 15.02 0.03
C SER A 60 10.39 13.97 0.44
N VAL A 61 10.29 12.90 -0.33
CA VAL A 61 9.47 11.73 -0.01
C VAL A 61 10.38 10.53 0.23
N ARG A 62 10.27 9.90 1.41
CA ARG A 62 11.05 8.69 1.75
C ARG A 62 10.11 7.58 2.15
N SER A 63 10.03 6.50 1.35
CA SER A 63 9.10 5.40 1.60
C SER A 63 9.83 4.09 1.85
N PHE A 64 9.46 3.40 2.94
CA PHE A 64 9.88 2.04 3.20
C PHE A 64 8.72 1.08 3.01
N GLN A 65 8.91 0.02 2.22
CA GLN A 65 7.87 -0.99 2.00
C GLN A 65 8.41 -2.42 2.13
N CYS A 66 7.62 -3.29 2.77
CA CYS A 66 7.98 -4.69 3.03
C CYS A 66 6.95 -5.72 2.56
N VAL A 67 5.77 -5.29 2.12
CA VAL A 67 4.69 -6.18 1.65
C VAL A 67 4.24 -5.85 0.24
N VAL A 68 3.95 -4.57 -0.05
CA VAL A 68 3.44 -4.10 -1.34
C VAL A 68 4.38 -3.04 -1.90
N LEU A 69 4.56 -2.99 -3.23
CA LEU A 69 5.36 -1.93 -3.85
C LEU A 69 4.78 -0.54 -3.53
N PRO A 70 5.64 0.48 -3.29
CA PRO A 70 5.15 1.85 -3.09
C PRO A 70 4.26 2.26 -4.27
N ALA A 71 3.10 2.86 -3.99
CA ALA A 71 2.11 3.24 -5.01
C ALA A 71 2.71 4.07 -6.16
N MET A 72 3.72 4.89 -5.86
CA MET A 72 4.43 5.71 -6.85
C MET A 72 5.27 4.90 -7.85
N LEU A 73 5.69 3.69 -7.47
CA LEU A 73 6.53 2.83 -8.30
C LEU A 73 5.72 1.79 -9.08
N GLN A 74 4.42 1.66 -8.78
CA GLN A 74 3.57 0.64 -9.40
C GLN A 74 3.35 0.92 -10.89
N SER A 75 3.39 -0.12 -11.71
CA SER A 75 2.87 -0.07 -13.08
C SER A 75 1.34 0.05 -13.06
N ALA A 76 0.74 0.46 -14.17
CA ALA A 76 -0.72 0.52 -14.28
C ALA A 76 -1.38 -0.86 -14.07
N GLU A 77 -0.72 -1.94 -14.48
CA GLU A 77 -1.20 -3.31 -14.30
C GLU A 77 -1.13 -3.75 -12.83
N TYR A 78 -0.03 -3.44 -12.14
CA TYR A 78 0.10 -3.71 -10.72
C TYR A 78 -0.94 -2.93 -9.91
N ALA A 79 -1.07 -1.63 -10.19
CA ALA A 79 -2.05 -0.78 -9.53
C ALA A 79 -3.49 -1.28 -9.75
N ARG A 80 -3.81 -1.73 -10.97
CA ARG A 80 -5.11 -2.33 -11.28
C ARG A 80 -5.39 -3.55 -10.40
N HIS A 81 -4.44 -4.48 -10.31
CA HIS A 81 -4.62 -5.67 -9.48
C HIS A 81 -4.80 -5.34 -8.00
N VAL A 82 -4.05 -4.36 -7.47
CA VAL A 82 -4.22 -3.88 -6.10
C VAL A 82 -5.66 -3.39 -5.88
N PHE A 83 -6.19 -2.56 -6.78
CA PHE A 83 -7.55 -2.03 -6.65
C PHE A 83 -8.64 -3.08 -6.89
N GLU A 84 -8.42 -4.09 -7.74
CA GLU A 84 -9.35 -5.20 -7.95
C GLU A 84 -9.50 -6.08 -6.71
N SER A 85 -8.49 -6.10 -5.83
CA SER A 85 -8.55 -6.82 -4.55
C SER A 85 -9.32 -6.08 -3.45
N ALA A 86 -9.67 -4.80 -3.67
CA ALA A 86 -10.37 -3.99 -2.68
C ALA A 86 -11.85 -4.40 -2.55
N PRO A 87 -12.45 -4.28 -1.34
CA PRO A 87 -13.89 -4.44 -1.18
C PRO A 87 -14.65 -3.48 -2.11
N HIS A 88 -15.71 -3.97 -2.76
CA HIS A 88 -16.57 -3.19 -3.69
C HIS A 88 -15.92 -2.70 -4.99
N ALA A 89 -14.82 -3.32 -5.45
CA ALA A 89 -14.21 -3.01 -6.73
C ALA A 89 -15.19 -3.22 -7.91
N THR A 90 -15.42 -2.16 -8.71
CA THR A 90 -16.06 -2.25 -10.03
C THR A 90 -15.08 -1.80 -11.12
N PRO A 91 -15.24 -2.25 -12.38
CA PRO A 91 -14.35 -1.84 -13.48
C PRO A 91 -14.18 -0.32 -13.62
N GLU A 92 -15.26 0.44 -13.42
CA GLU A 92 -15.26 1.90 -13.50
C GLU A 92 -14.53 2.56 -12.33
N VAL A 93 -14.70 2.03 -11.12
CA VAL A 93 -14.00 2.51 -9.91
C VAL A 93 -12.51 2.23 -10.02
N VAL A 94 -12.14 0.99 -10.38
CA VAL A 94 -10.76 0.58 -10.59
C VAL A 94 -10.11 1.43 -11.69
N GLY A 95 -10.77 1.62 -12.83
CA GLY A 95 -10.25 2.42 -13.94
C GLY A 95 -9.92 3.86 -13.53
N ARG A 96 -10.83 4.52 -12.79
CA ARG A 96 -10.59 5.88 -12.25
C ARG A 96 -9.45 5.90 -11.24
N ALA A 97 -9.40 4.93 -10.34
CA ALA A 97 -8.39 4.86 -9.29
C ALA A 97 -6.98 4.63 -9.87
N VAL A 98 -6.85 3.77 -10.88
CA VAL A 98 -5.60 3.56 -11.63
C VAL A 98 -5.16 4.84 -12.33
N ALA A 99 -6.07 5.52 -13.03
CA ALA A 99 -5.75 6.79 -13.71
C ALA A 99 -5.27 7.85 -12.72
N ALA A 100 -5.96 8.02 -11.60
CA ALA A 100 -5.55 8.93 -10.54
C ALA A 100 -4.18 8.56 -9.93
N ARG A 101 -3.87 7.26 -9.79
CA ARG A 101 -2.57 6.80 -9.31
C ARG A 101 -1.45 7.11 -10.31
N VAL A 102 -1.67 6.86 -11.60
CA VAL A 102 -0.70 7.17 -12.66
C VAL A 102 -0.44 8.66 -12.75
N ASP A 103 -1.48 9.49 -12.68
CA ASP A 103 -1.35 10.96 -12.69
C ASP A 103 -0.45 11.45 -11.53
N ARG A 104 -0.60 10.85 -10.34
CA ARG A 104 0.23 11.17 -9.17
C ARG A 104 1.70 10.81 -9.32
N GLN A 105 2.02 9.82 -10.15
CA GLN A 105 3.41 9.45 -10.41
C GLN A 105 4.19 10.51 -11.21
N SER A 106 3.50 11.52 -11.77
CA SER A 106 4.15 12.67 -12.42
C SER A 106 5.09 13.42 -11.48
N VAL A 107 4.83 13.40 -10.17
CA VAL A 107 5.68 14.04 -9.14
C VAL A 107 7.11 13.51 -9.13
N LEU A 108 7.33 12.26 -9.56
CA LEU A 108 8.66 11.67 -9.65
C LEU A 108 9.53 12.36 -10.70
N TYR A 109 8.94 13.08 -11.64
CA TYR A 109 9.64 13.75 -12.73
C TYR A 109 9.83 15.25 -12.48
N GLU A 110 9.30 15.78 -11.38
CA GLU A 110 9.40 17.20 -11.04
C GLU A 110 10.84 17.56 -10.58
N PRO A 111 11.52 18.50 -11.26
CA PRO A 111 12.85 18.94 -10.85
C PRO A 111 12.81 19.56 -9.44
N GLY A 112 13.81 19.25 -8.62
CA GLY A 112 13.94 19.80 -7.26
C GLY A 112 13.30 18.94 -6.17
N ARG A 113 12.57 17.88 -6.53
CA ARG A 113 12.10 16.88 -5.58
C ARG A 113 13.09 15.73 -5.45
N GLU A 114 13.18 15.18 -4.23
CA GLU A 114 13.93 13.97 -3.95
C GLU A 114 12.97 12.87 -3.46
N SER A 115 13.00 11.71 -4.11
CA SER A 115 12.20 10.55 -3.73
C SER A 115 13.09 9.36 -3.46
N VAL A 116 13.14 8.89 -2.21
CA VAL A 116 13.91 7.71 -1.81
C VAL A 116 12.96 6.58 -1.45
N PHE A 117 13.08 5.46 -2.15
CA PHE A 117 12.29 4.27 -1.89
C PHE A 117 13.19 3.16 -1.42
N VAL A 118 12.91 2.58 -0.26
CA VAL A 118 13.60 1.40 0.24
C VAL A 118 12.58 0.28 0.32
N ILE A 119 12.79 -0.81 -0.40
CA ILE A 119 11.91 -1.97 -0.38
C ILE A 119 12.66 -3.21 0.08
N THR A 120 11.98 -4.15 0.74
CA THR A 120 12.57 -5.48 0.92
C THR A 120 12.44 -6.29 -0.36
N GLU A 121 13.39 -7.18 -0.64
CA GLU A 121 13.29 -8.09 -1.79
C GLU A 121 12.01 -8.95 -1.77
N ALA A 122 11.45 -9.23 -0.58
CA ALA A 122 10.19 -9.94 -0.44
C ALA A 122 9.02 -9.28 -1.20
N VAL A 123 9.03 -7.95 -1.32
CA VAL A 123 8.03 -7.19 -2.09
C VAL A 123 8.08 -7.54 -3.57
N LEU A 124 9.28 -7.75 -4.10
CA LEU A 124 9.49 -8.10 -5.51
C LEU A 124 9.20 -9.58 -5.78
N ARG A 125 9.22 -10.42 -4.73
CA ARG A 125 8.90 -11.86 -4.79
C ARG A 125 7.44 -12.17 -4.45
N THR A 126 6.69 -11.21 -3.93
CA THR A 126 5.25 -11.36 -3.65
C THR A 126 4.51 -10.73 -4.81
N TRP A 127 4.07 -11.56 -5.76
CA TRP A 127 3.48 -11.04 -6.98
C TRP A 127 1.96 -11.20 -7.05
N PRO A 128 1.25 -10.14 -7.42
CA PRO A 128 -0.16 -10.21 -7.73
C PRO A 128 -0.40 -10.83 -9.12
N GLY A 129 -1.26 -11.84 -9.20
CA GLY A 129 -1.76 -12.34 -10.47
C GLY A 129 -0.78 -13.21 -11.25
N SER A 130 -0.05 -12.62 -12.21
CA SER A 130 0.72 -13.36 -13.23
C SER A 130 2.19 -12.94 -13.33
N PRO A 131 3.06 -13.81 -13.87
CA PRO A 131 4.46 -13.44 -14.12
C PRO A 131 4.60 -12.26 -15.09
N THR A 132 3.76 -12.18 -16.12
CA THR A 132 3.74 -11.09 -17.10
C THR A 132 3.50 -9.73 -16.46
N LEU A 133 2.58 -9.65 -15.48
CA LEU A 133 2.32 -8.42 -14.72
C LEU A 133 3.59 -7.93 -14.02
N MET A 134 4.33 -8.84 -13.41
CA MET A 134 5.58 -8.48 -12.74
C MET A 134 6.70 -8.11 -13.70
N LEU A 135 6.74 -8.67 -14.91
CA LEU A 135 7.69 -8.23 -15.93
C LEU A 135 7.46 -6.74 -16.29
N ALA A 136 6.20 -6.34 -16.50
CA ALA A 136 5.84 -4.93 -16.71
C ALA A 136 6.18 -4.06 -15.48
N GLN A 137 6.03 -4.61 -14.27
CA GLN A 137 6.44 -3.93 -13.04
C GLN A 137 7.95 -3.75 -12.94
N PHE A 138 8.76 -4.73 -13.32
CA PHE A 138 10.21 -4.61 -13.32
C PHE A 138 10.72 -3.62 -14.36
N ASP A 139 10.11 -3.59 -15.55
CA ASP A 139 10.39 -2.56 -16.56
C ASP A 139 10.13 -1.15 -16.00
N ARG A 140 9.03 -0.98 -15.26
CA ARG A 140 8.73 0.27 -14.56
C ARG A 140 9.80 0.62 -13.53
N LEU A 141 10.25 -0.34 -12.72
CA LEU A 141 11.31 -0.12 -11.71
C LEU A 141 12.65 0.26 -12.34
N LEU A 142 13.03 -0.36 -13.46
CA LEU A 142 14.24 -0.01 -14.22
C LEU A 142 14.15 1.40 -14.83
N ALA A 143 12.96 1.82 -15.26
CA ALA A 143 12.76 3.16 -15.79
C ALA A 143 12.87 4.23 -14.69
N VAL A 144 12.22 4.02 -13.53
CA VAL A 144 12.25 4.99 -12.42
C VAL A 144 13.59 5.06 -11.71
N GLU A 145 14.33 3.95 -11.61
CA GLU A 145 15.69 3.93 -11.03
C GLU A 145 16.68 4.78 -11.83
N SER A 146 16.41 5.01 -13.12
CA SER A 146 17.24 5.87 -13.96
C SER A 146 16.98 7.38 -13.78
N LEU A 147 15.96 7.77 -13.01
CA LEU A 147 15.62 9.17 -12.77
C LEU A 147 16.56 9.79 -11.72
N SER A 148 17.09 10.98 -12.00
CA SER A 148 17.96 11.71 -11.06
C SER A 148 17.25 12.15 -9.78
N THR A 149 15.93 12.20 -9.80
CA THR A 149 15.04 12.55 -8.68
C THR A 149 14.69 11.35 -7.81
N VAL A 150 15.04 10.13 -8.23
CA VAL A 150 14.64 8.89 -7.56
C VAL A 150 15.87 8.11 -7.10
N ARG A 151 15.85 7.67 -5.85
CA ARG A 151 16.79 6.68 -5.30
C ARG A 151 16.01 5.44 -4.92
N LEU A 152 16.18 4.36 -5.69
CA LEU A 152 15.60 3.07 -5.36
C LEU A 152 16.63 2.19 -4.65
N GLY A 153 16.30 1.77 -3.45
CA GLY A 153 17.06 0.84 -2.64
C GLY A 153 16.30 -0.46 -2.40
N VAL A 154 17.01 -1.59 -2.42
CA VAL A 154 16.45 -2.90 -2.09
C VAL A 154 17.21 -3.51 -0.93
N VAL A 155 16.53 -3.96 0.13
CA VAL A 155 17.11 -4.80 1.19
C VAL A 155 17.08 -6.24 0.69
N PRO A 156 18.23 -6.83 0.27
CA PRO A 156 18.27 -8.17 -0.30
C PRO A 156 17.96 -9.23 0.77
N TRP A 157 17.34 -10.34 0.38
CA TRP A 157 17.01 -11.43 1.31
C TRP A 157 18.24 -12.04 2.01
N ARG A 158 19.41 -11.90 1.38
CA ARG A 158 20.71 -12.37 1.87
C ARG A 158 21.33 -11.47 2.95
N ARG A 159 20.71 -10.32 3.25
CA ARG A 159 21.16 -9.41 4.30
C ARG A 159 20.23 -9.48 5.51
N PRO A 160 20.77 -9.46 6.74
CA PRO A 160 19.94 -9.38 7.93
C PRO A 160 19.19 -8.05 7.94
N VAL A 161 17.91 -8.10 8.29
CA VAL A 161 17.10 -6.89 8.43
C VAL A 161 17.43 -6.24 9.77
N PRO A 162 17.75 -4.93 9.82
CA PRO A 162 18.23 -4.28 11.04
C PRO A 162 17.14 -4.12 12.10
N VAL A 163 15.88 -4.03 11.68
CA VAL A 163 14.68 -3.97 12.52
C VAL A 163 13.62 -4.84 11.84
N LEU A 164 12.87 -5.65 12.58
CA LEU A 164 11.79 -6.41 11.95
C LEU A 164 10.70 -5.47 11.40
N PRO A 165 10.46 -5.48 10.08
CA PRO A 165 9.48 -4.60 9.48
C PRO A 165 8.08 -5.15 9.77
N ARG A 166 7.23 -4.33 10.37
CA ARG A 166 5.84 -4.69 10.69
C ARG A 166 4.85 -4.26 9.62
N HIS A 167 5.13 -3.12 9.00
CA HIS A 167 4.34 -2.50 7.95
C HIS A 167 5.24 -1.57 7.12
N GLY A 168 4.73 -1.09 5.99
CA GLY A 168 5.33 0.00 5.25
C GLY A 168 4.99 1.37 5.86
N PHE A 169 5.71 2.40 5.45
CA PHE A 169 5.41 3.79 5.79
C PHE A 169 6.08 4.75 4.81
N THR A 170 5.56 5.98 4.73
CA THR A 170 6.10 7.05 3.88
C THR A 170 6.30 8.30 4.72
N LEU A 171 7.52 8.83 4.73
CA LEU A 171 7.88 10.10 5.33
C LEU A 171 7.75 11.21 4.29
N CYS A 172 7.04 12.27 4.67
CA CYS A 172 6.88 13.51 3.92
C CYS A 172 7.70 14.60 4.63
N ASP A 173 8.83 14.96 4.03
CA ASP A 173 9.87 15.79 4.64
C ASP A 173 10.28 15.27 6.04
N GLN A 174 10.31 16.17 7.02
CA GLN A 174 10.46 15.90 8.46
C GLN A 174 9.19 16.27 9.22
N ARG A 175 8.04 16.24 8.53
CA ARG A 175 6.78 16.83 8.99
C ARG A 175 5.71 15.81 9.26
N ALA A 176 5.64 14.76 8.43
CA ALA A 176 4.59 13.76 8.54
C ALA A 176 5.12 12.36 8.21
N VAL A 177 4.50 11.37 8.83
CA VAL A 177 4.60 9.96 8.44
C VAL A 177 3.21 9.43 8.10
N VAL A 178 3.13 8.73 6.99
CA VAL A 178 1.93 8.08 6.48
C VAL A 178 2.10 6.58 6.59
N ILE A 179 1.11 5.90 7.15
CA ILE A 179 1.06 4.43 7.27
C ILE A 179 -0.27 3.96 6.71
N GLU A 180 -0.20 3.12 5.67
CA GLU A 180 -1.36 2.52 5.03
C GLU A 180 -1.63 1.14 5.65
N SER A 181 -2.90 0.89 6.00
CA SER A 181 -3.45 -0.40 6.41
C SER A 181 -4.52 -0.84 5.41
N PHE A 182 -5.06 -2.05 5.55
CA PHE A 182 -6.06 -2.58 4.61
C PHE A 182 -7.35 -1.77 4.54
N ASP A 183 -7.71 -1.11 5.64
CA ASP A 183 -9.01 -0.49 5.88
C ASP A 183 -8.91 1.01 6.21
N SER A 184 -7.69 1.55 6.25
CA SER A 184 -7.45 2.91 6.69
C SER A 184 -6.02 3.36 6.37
N GLU A 185 -5.87 4.67 6.25
CA GLU A 185 -4.57 5.32 6.19
C GLU A 185 -4.43 6.24 7.41
N ARG A 186 -3.26 6.21 8.04
CA ARG A 186 -2.95 7.05 9.20
C ARG A 186 -1.83 8.01 8.85
N VAL A 187 -2.12 9.30 8.97
CA VAL A 187 -1.14 10.38 8.92
C VAL A 187 -0.82 10.83 10.34
N SER A 188 0.46 10.89 10.69
CA SER A 188 0.92 11.46 11.96
C SER A 188 1.92 12.59 11.71
N THR A 189 1.68 13.72 12.36
CA THR A 189 2.56 14.90 12.38
C THR A 189 3.21 15.10 13.74
N ASP A 190 3.10 14.12 14.64
CA ASP A 190 3.78 14.16 15.93
C ASP A 190 5.31 14.08 15.73
N ALA A 191 6.03 15.09 16.20
CA ALA A 191 7.45 15.23 15.94
C ALA A 191 8.30 14.08 16.53
N ALA A 192 7.89 13.51 17.66
CA ALA A 192 8.61 12.40 18.28
C ALA A 192 8.38 11.10 17.50
N GLU A 193 7.16 10.86 17.03
CA GLU A 193 6.84 9.75 16.16
C GLU A 193 7.56 9.86 14.82
N VAL A 194 7.49 11.02 14.15
CA VAL A 194 8.19 11.27 12.88
C VAL A 194 9.69 11.00 13.02
N ALA A 195 10.33 11.53 14.07
CA ALA A 195 11.75 11.29 14.33
C ALA A 195 12.09 9.79 14.54
N ALA A 196 11.20 9.03 15.19
CA ALA A 196 11.38 7.59 15.36
C ALA A 196 11.28 6.82 14.01
N TYR A 197 10.37 7.24 13.13
CA TYR A 197 10.27 6.70 11.78
C TYR A 197 11.46 7.08 10.89
N GLU A 198 11.99 8.30 11.02
CA GLU A 198 13.22 8.71 10.33
C GLU A 198 14.40 7.82 10.74
N GLN A 199 14.58 7.58 12.04
CA GLN A 199 15.63 6.69 12.53
C GLN A 199 15.44 5.26 12.01
N THR A 200 14.19 4.77 12.00
CA THR A 200 13.86 3.44 11.48
C THR A 200 14.15 3.33 9.98
N PHE A 201 13.75 4.34 9.20
CA PHE A 201 14.05 4.43 7.76
C PHE A 201 15.57 4.37 7.52
N ALA A 202 16.34 5.15 8.27
CA ALA A 202 17.80 5.19 8.12
C ALA A 202 18.46 3.82 8.41
N HIS A 203 17.87 2.99 9.27
CA HIS A 203 18.34 1.61 9.45
C HIS A 203 18.14 0.79 8.17
N PHE A 204 16.94 0.81 7.60
CA PHE A 204 16.64 0.08 6.36
C PHE A 204 17.46 0.59 5.17
N GLU A 205 17.63 1.92 5.06
CA GLU A 205 18.43 2.54 4.02
C GLU A 205 19.88 2.04 4.07
N ARG A 206 20.50 1.99 5.25
CA ARG A 206 21.87 1.46 5.42
C ARG A 206 21.99 -0.03 5.05
N ALA A 207 20.92 -0.81 5.23
CA ALA A 207 20.92 -2.23 4.88
C ALA A 207 20.70 -2.48 3.38
N ALA A 208 20.09 -1.52 2.68
CA ALA A 208 19.75 -1.63 1.27
C ALA A 208 20.97 -1.53 0.34
N VAL A 209 20.83 -2.11 -0.84
CA VAL A 209 21.70 -1.86 -2.01
C VAL A 209 21.04 -0.83 -2.91
N PHE A 210 21.84 -0.07 -3.67
CA PHE A 210 21.38 1.00 -4.56
C PHE A 210 22.09 0.93 -5.92
N GLY A 211 21.58 1.66 -6.91
CA GLY A 211 22.24 1.84 -8.21
C GLY A 211 22.41 0.52 -8.97
N SER A 212 23.63 0.25 -9.45
CA SER A 212 23.91 -0.93 -10.27
C SER A 212 23.56 -2.25 -9.59
N GLU A 213 23.73 -2.37 -8.27
CA GLU A 213 23.35 -3.58 -7.53
C GLU A 213 21.83 -3.83 -7.56
N VAL A 214 21.02 -2.76 -7.46
CA VAL A 214 19.56 -2.87 -7.63
C VAL A 214 19.23 -3.26 -9.05
N ARG A 215 19.87 -2.64 -10.04
CA ARG A 215 19.66 -2.95 -11.45
C ARG A 215 19.94 -4.42 -11.76
N GLU A 216 21.06 -4.95 -11.26
CA GLU A 216 21.42 -6.37 -11.40
C GLU A 216 20.39 -7.29 -10.74
N LEU A 217 19.93 -6.95 -9.53
CA LEU A 217 18.89 -7.70 -8.84
C LEU A 217 17.57 -7.72 -9.63
N LEU A 218 17.13 -6.56 -10.14
CA LEU A 218 15.91 -6.46 -10.95
C LEU A 218 16.02 -7.31 -12.23
N LEU A 219 17.15 -7.25 -12.94
CA LEU A 219 17.38 -8.05 -14.14
C LEU A 219 17.41 -9.56 -13.84
N LEU A 220 18.00 -9.96 -12.72
CA LEU A 220 17.98 -11.34 -12.26
C LEU A 220 16.54 -11.80 -12.00
N MET A 221 15.75 -11.02 -11.27
CA MET A 221 14.35 -11.35 -10.99
C MET A 221 13.50 -11.38 -12.26
N MET A 222 13.69 -10.46 -13.19
CA MET A 222 13.03 -10.51 -14.50
C MET A 222 13.30 -11.81 -15.26
N LYS A 223 14.51 -12.36 -15.14
CA LYS A 223 14.83 -13.66 -15.73
C LYS A 223 14.07 -14.78 -15.01
N GLU A 224 14.12 -14.82 -13.67
CA GLU A 224 13.39 -15.82 -12.86
C GLU A 224 11.89 -15.85 -13.20
N PHE A 225 11.27 -14.67 -13.40
CA PHE A 225 9.85 -14.57 -13.74
C PHE A 225 9.50 -14.97 -15.18
N ARG A 226 10.41 -14.78 -16.14
CA ARG A 226 10.24 -15.31 -17.50
C ARG A 226 10.22 -16.84 -17.47
N ASP A 227 11.20 -17.43 -16.81
CA ASP A 227 11.32 -18.88 -16.65
C ASP A 227 10.07 -19.47 -15.94
N LEU A 228 9.50 -18.72 -14.99
CA LEU A 228 8.26 -19.10 -14.32
C LEU A 228 7.03 -19.05 -15.25
N GLY A 229 6.91 -18.03 -16.10
CA GLY A 229 5.83 -17.91 -17.08
C GLY A 229 5.83 -19.07 -18.08
N ASP A 230 7.01 -19.48 -18.53
CA ASP A 230 7.19 -20.63 -19.41
C ASP A 230 6.77 -21.95 -18.74
N THR A 231 6.91 -22.04 -17.41
CA THR A 231 6.56 -23.24 -16.61
C THR A 231 5.07 -23.29 -16.23
N LEU A 232 4.41 -22.14 -16.09
CA LEU A 232 3.00 -22.01 -15.72
C LEU A 232 2.03 -22.07 -16.92
N THR A 233 2.56 -22.13 -18.14
CA THR A 233 1.78 -22.33 -19.36
C THR A 233 1.52 -23.84 -19.54
N PRO A 234 0.27 -24.32 -19.58
CA PRO A 234 -0.05 -25.74 -19.67
C PRO A 234 0.37 -26.40 -20.98
#